data_AF-A0A1A5HVC8-F1
#
_entry.id   AF-A0A1A5HVC8-F1
#
_cell.length_a   1.000
_cell.length_b   1.000
_cell.length_c   1.000
_cell.angle_alpha   90.00
_cell.angle_beta   90.00
_cell.angle_gamma   90.00
#
_symmetry.space_group_name_H-M   'P 1'
#
loop_
_entity.id
_entity.type
_entity.pdbx_description
1 polymer ?
#
loop_
_entity_poly.entity_id
_entity_poly.type
_entity_poly.pdbx_seq_one_letter_code
_entity_poly.pdbx_strand_id
1 'polypeptide(L)'
;MGVAFITDAVVAYLLAAFFGWDKITAVAMGGVFLVGAYTFQAFYGFLSFVRYALFFFAFEKDARIKTSVTQFEAARMPAPRSFYVNPSEYLLEVVNAPDSPSQARLLSGATLGGIETLRATNHAFLAICASIVLEKAVEIYSQRFGLVQGLPKHSENIEEG
;
A
#
# COMPACT_ATOMS: atom_id res chain seq x y z
N MET A 1 -10.42 -17.40 5.26
CA MET A 1 -9.85 -17.87 6.53
C MET A 1 -10.66 -19.00 7.18
N GLY A 2 -12.00 -18.98 7.17
CA GLY A 2 -12.80 -20.02 7.83
C GLY A 2 -12.60 -21.46 7.30
N VAL A 3 -12.42 -21.64 5.99
CA VAL A 3 -12.27 -22.99 5.39
C VAL A 3 -10.97 -23.68 5.85
N ALA A 4 -9.84 -22.98 5.88
CA ALA A 4 -8.56 -23.55 6.34
C ALA A 4 -8.62 -23.97 7.82
N PHE A 5 -9.18 -23.11 8.68
CA PHE A 5 -9.34 -23.41 10.10
C PHE A 5 -10.25 -24.63 10.35
N ILE A 6 -11.35 -24.76 9.60
CA ILE A 6 -12.23 -25.93 9.67
C ILE A 6 -11.49 -27.19 9.20
N THR A 7 -10.71 -27.08 8.12
CA THR A 7 -9.94 -28.20 7.58
C THR A 7 -8.90 -28.68 8.59
N ASP A 8 -8.17 -27.75 9.22
CA ASP A 8 -7.17 -28.07 10.24
C ASP A 8 -7.80 -28.71 11.49
N ALA A 9 -8.97 -28.22 11.91
CA ALA A 9 -9.71 -28.79 13.03
C ALA A 9 -10.22 -30.22 12.74
N VAL A 10 -10.67 -30.49 11.52
CA VAL A 10 -11.07 -31.83 11.08
C VAL A 10 -9.86 -32.77 11.04
N VAL A 11 -8.71 -32.32 10.53
CA VAL A 11 -7.47 -33.11 10.51
C VAL A 11 -6.99 -33.43 11.93
N ALA A 12 -7.03 -32.45 12.85
CA ALA A 12 -6.68 -32.66 14.25
C ALA A 12 -7.60 -33.68 14.94
N TYR A 13 -8.91 -33.65 14.64
CA TYR A 13 -9.87 -34.63 15.14
C TYR A 13 -9.64 -36.05 14.58
N LEU A 14 -9.30 -36.18 13.30
CA LEU A 14 -9.02 -37.48 12.69
C LEU A 14 -7.73 -38.11 13.25
N LEU A 15 -6.69 -37.31 13.46
CA LEU A 15 -5.45 -37.75 14.11
C LEU A 15 -5.70 -38.20 15.56
N ALA A 16 -6.50 -37.44 16.31
CA ALA A 16 -6.92 -37.79 17.66
C ALA A 16 -7.62 -39.16 17.75
N ALA A 17 -8.54 -39.42 16.83
CA ALA A 17 -9.25 -40.69 16.75
C ALA A 17 -8.33 -41.88 16.41
N PHE A 18 -7.26 -41.65 15.65
CA PHE A 18 -6.29 -42.69 15.25
C PHE A 18 -5.37 -43.14 16.39
N PHE A 19 -4.96 -42.23 17.28
CA PHE A 19 -4.02 -42.53 18.37
C PHE A 19 -4.67 -43.04 19.67
N GLY A 20 -5.99 -43.26 19.68
CA GLY A 20 -6.70 -43.82 20.83
C GLY A 20 -6.72 -42.92 22.07
N TRP A 21 -6.42 -41.62 21.90
CA TRP A 21 -6.52 -40.64 22.97
C TRP A 21 -7.98 -40.39 23.32
N ASP A 22 -8.25 -40.07 24.58
CA ASP A 22 -9.59 -39.62 24.98
C ASP A 22 -9.95 -38.38 24.15
N LYS A 23 -11.13 -38.41 23.52
CA LYS A 23 -11.52 -37.47 22.45
C LYS A 23 -11.46 -36.02 22.95
N ILE A 24 -11.74 -35.81 24.23
CA ILE A 24 -11.72 -34.51 24.90
C ILE A 24 -10.28 -33.98 25.00
N THR A 25 -9.34 -34.80 25.46
CA THR A 25 -7.93 -34.41 25.63
C THR A 25 -7.27 -34.12 24.28
N ALA A 26 -7.59 -34.91 23.27
CA ALA A 26 -7.03 -34.74 21.94
C ALA A 26 -7.56 -33.49 21.21
N VAL A 27 -8.85 -33.17 21.37
CA VAL A 27 -9.44 -31.91 20.87
C VAL A 27 -8.87 -30.71 21.64
N ALA A 28 -8.73 -30.80 22.96
CA ALA A 28 -8.14 -29.74 23.77
C ALA A 28 -6.69 -29.44 23.38
N MET A 29 -5.85 -30.47 23.25
CA MET A 29 -4.45 -30.32 22.84
C MET A 29 -4.32 -29.85 21.39
N GLY A 30 -5.14 -30.37 20.47
CA GLY A 30 -5.19 -29.93 19.08
C GLY A 30 -5.61 -28.46 18.95
N GLY A 31 -6.60 -28.02 19.75
CA GLY A 31 -7.02 -26.63 19.83
C GLY A 31 -5.92 -25.71 20.36
N VAL A 32 -5.22 -26.10 21.43
CA VAL A 32 -4.07 -25.34 21.95
C VAL A 32 -2.96 -25.23 20.91
N PHE A 33 -2.65 -26.31 20.20
CA PHE A 33 -1.62 -26.32 19.17
C PHE A 33 -2.01 -25.43 17.97
N LEU A 34 -3.28 -25.49 17.55
CA LEU A 34 -3.82 -24.64 16.50
C LEU A 34 -3.75 -23.16 16.88
N VAL A 35 -4.25 -22.80 18.06
CA VAL A 35 -4.19 -21.42 18.55
C VAL A 35 -2.74 -20.95 18.65
N GLY A 36 -1.84 -21.79 19.16
CA GLY A 36 -0.40 -21.50 19.22
C GLY A 36 0.21 -21.26 17.85
N ALA A 37 -0.07 -22.14 16.88
CA ALA A 37 0.43 -22.04 15.51
C ALA A 37 -0.06 -20.77 14.80
N TYR A 38 -1.38 -20.49 14.87
CA TYR A 38 -1.95 -19.29 14.27
C TYR A 38 -1.46 -18.01 14.97
N THR A 39 -1.25 -18.04 16.30
CA THR A 39 -0.67 -16.91 17.04
C THR A 39 0.78 -16.66 16.62
N PHE A 40 1.58 -17.71 16.50
CA PHE A 40 2.96 -17.60 16.02
C PHE A 40 3.02 -17.09 14.58
N GLN A 41 2.16 -17.59 13.70
CA GLN A 41 2.05 -17.12 12.32
C GLN A 41 1.62 -15.65 12.25
N ALA A 42 0.66 -15.23 13.07
CA ALA A 42 0.23 -13.83 13.16
C ALA A 42 1.38 -12.94 13.64
N PHE A 43 2.13 -13.38 14.67
CA PHE A 43 3.29 -12.65 15.18
C PHE A 43 4.41 -12.54 14.15
N TYR A 44 4.71 -13.63 13.43
CA TYR A 44 5.72 -13.62 12.37
C TYR A 44 5.31 -12.74 11.18
N GLY A 45 4.03 -12.78 10.81
CA GLY A 45 3.44 -11.88 9.81
C GLY A 45 3.54 -10.42 10.24
N PHE A 46 3.25 -10.13 11.50
CA PHE A 46 3.37 -8.78 12.07
C PHE A 46 4.82 -8.28 12.08
N LEU A 47 5.78 -9.11 12.51
CA LEU A 47 7.21 -8.76 12.45
C LEU A 47 7.66 -8.47 11.02
N SER A 48 7.25 -9.30 10.07
CA SER A 48 7.55 -9.10 8.65
C SER A 48 6.95 -7.79 8.15
N PHE A 49 5.69 -7.50 8.51
CA PHE A 49 5.01 -6.24 8.19
C PHE A 49 5.77 -5.03 8.74
N VAL A 50 6.15 -5.04 10.02
CA VAL A 50 6.92 -3.96 10.66
C VAL A 50 8.26 -3.76 9.96
N ARG A 51 8.96 -4.86 9.64
CA ARG A 51 10.23 -4.79 8.91
C ARG A 51 10.05 -4.10 7.56
N TYR A 52 9.06 -4.52 6.77
CA TYR A 52 8.77 -3.90 5.48
C TYR A 52 8.37 -2.43 5.61
N ALA A 53 7.56 -2.08 6.61
CA ALA A 53 7.20 -0.70 6.88
C ALA A 53 8.42 0.16 7.21
N LEU A 54 9.31 -0.33 8.08
CA LEU A 54 10.55 0.38 8.41
C LEU A 54 11.44 0.57 7.17
N PHE A 55 11.65 -0.46 6.35
CA PHE A 55 12.43 -0.32 5.12
C PHE A 55 11.82 0.69 4.16
N PHE A 56 10.50 0.66 3.98
CA PHE A 56 9.79 1.60 3.13
C PHE A 56 9.96 3.04 3.62
N PHE A 57 9.69 3.30 4.90
CA PHE A 57 9.75 4.65 5.47
C PHE A 57 11.18 5.19 5.60
N ALA A 58 12.17 4.32 5.88
CA ALA A 58 13.55 4.75 6.09
C ALA A 58 14.35 4.94 4.80
N PHE A 59 14.08 4.16 3.74
CA PHE A 59 14.95 4.13 2.57
C PHE A 59 14.23 4.35 1.24
N GLU A 60 13.04 3.77 1.05
CA GLU A 60 12.43 3.77 -0.29
C GLU A 60 11.48 4.93 -0.54
N LYS A 61 10.83 5.46 0.50
CA LYS A 61 9.75 6.45 0.38
C LYS A 61 10.19 7.66 -0.45
N ASP A 62 11.30 8.30 -0.10
CA ASP A 62 11.72 9.55 -0.76
C ASP A 62 12.21 9.31 -2.20
N ALA A 63 12.88 8.18 -2.44
CA ALA A 63 13.29 7.77 -3.78
C ALA A 63 12.08 7.49 -4.68
N ARG A 64 11.04 6.82 -4.15
CA ARG A 64 9.79 6.56 -4.86
C ARG A 64 9.02 7.85 -5.15
N ILE A 65 8.92 8.76 -4.19
CA ILE A 65 8.29 10.09 -4.39
C ILE A 65 9.00 10.85 -5.50
N LYS A 66 10.33 10.95 -5.43
CA LYS A 66 11.13 11.66 -6.45
C LYS A 66 10.91 11.04 -7.84
N THR A 67 10.88 9.71 -7.93
CA THR A 67 10.66 8.99 -9.18
C THR A 67 9.25 9.23 -9.73
N SER A 68 8.23 9.26 -8.88
CA SER A 68 6.86 9.56 -9.31
C SER A 68 6.74 11.00 -9.82
N VAL A 69 7.38 11.97 -9.16
CA VAL A 69 7.42 13.36 -9.64
C VAL A 69 8.09 13.47 -11.00
N THR A 70 9.25 12.83 -11.19
CA THR A 70 9.93 12.87 -12.50
C THR A 70 9.13 12.16 -13.60
N GLN A 71 8.38 11.10 -13.27
CA GLN A 71 7.45 10.46 -14.20
C GLN A 71 6.28 11.38 -14.58
N PHE A 72 5.74 12.16 -13.64
CA PHE A 72 4.69 13.15 -13.90
C PHE A 72 5.19 14.26 -14.82
N GLU A 73 6.40 14.76 -14.56
CA GLU A 73 7.09 15.76 -15.40
C GLU A 73 7.35 15.21 -16.82
N ALA A 74 7.91 14.00 -16.93
CA ALA A 74 8.20 13.37 -18.21
C ALA A 74 6.94 13.11 -19.03
N ALA A 75 5.85 12.70 -18.37
CA ALA A 75 4.56 12.47 -19.02
C ALA A 75 3.80 13.78 -19.33
N ARG A 76 4.32 14.93 -18.91
CA ARG A 76 3.70 16.27 -19.07
C ARG A 76 2.27 16.29 -18.53
N MET A 77 2.08 15.80 -17.31
CA MET A 77 0.76 15.77 -16.70
C MET A 77 0.19 17.19 -16.53
N PRO A 78 -1.12 17.40 -16.74
CA PRO A 78 -1.74 18.70 -16.53
C PRO A 78 -1.62 19.11 -15.06
N ALA A 79 -1.50 20.42 -14.79
CA ALA A 79 -1.40 20.90 -13.42
C ALA A 79 -2.66 20.55 -12.60
N PRO A 80 -2.51 20.16 -11.32
CA PRO A 80 -3.63 19.94 -10.40
C PRO A 80 -4.47 21.23 -10.28
N ARG A 81 -5.79 21.16 -10.53
CA ARG A 81 -6.67 22.35 -10.52
C ARG A 81 -7.19 22.71 -9.14
N SER A 82 -7.19 21.76 -8.23
CA SER A 82 -7.66 21.90 -6.85
C SER A 82 -6.74 21.16 -5.89
N PHE A 83 -6.99 21.34 -4.59
CA PHE A 83 -6.45 20.42 -3.59
C PHE A 83 -7.24 19.12 -3.65
N TYR A 84 -6.57 18.02 -3.95
CA TYR A 84 -7.16 16.68 -3.96
C TYR A 84 -6.92 16.03 -2.61
N VAL A 85 -8.00 15.56 -1.98
CA VAL A 85 -7.90 14.79 -0.73
C VAL A 85 -7.40 13.38 -1.00
N ASN A 86 -7.65 12.86 -2.21
CA ASN A 86 -7.21 11.54 -2.62
C ASN A 86 -6.44 11.62 -3.96
N PRO A 87 -5.20 11.12 -4.04
CA PRO A 87 -4.41 11.18 -5.28
C PRO A 87 -5.10 10.47 -6.46
N SER A 88 -6.00 9.51 -6.21
CA SER A 88 -6.75 8.86 -7.28
C SER A 88 -7.69 9.83 -8.03
N GLU A 89 -8.19 10.87 -7.38
CA GLU A 89 -9.07 11.86 -8.01
C GLU A 89 -8.32 12.69 -9.05
N TYR A 90 -7.11 13.14 -8.73
CA TYR A 90 -6.26 13.84 -9.68
C TYR A 90 -5.92 12.94 -10.87
N LEU A 91 -5.50 11.70 -10.63
CA LEU A 91 -5.20 10.75 -11.71
C LEU A 91 -6.42 10.51 -12.61
N LEU A 92 -7.60 10.39 -12.01
CA LEU A 92 -8.86 10.19 -12.75
C LEU A 92 -9.24 11.43 -13.56
N GLU A 93 -8.99 12.64 -13.06
CA GLU A 93 -9.11 13.86 -13.82
C GLU A 93 -8.16 13.88 -15.02
N VAL A 94 -6.89 13.52 -14.83
CA VAL A 94 -5.91 13.45 -15.93
C VAL A 94 -6.36 12.47 -17.02
N VAL A 95 -6.90 11.30 -16.63
CA VAL A 95 -7.41 10.29 -17.57
C VAL A 95 -8.58 10.82 -18.40
N ASN A 96 -9.47 11.58 -17.78
CA ASN A 96 -10.69 12.08 -18.41
C ASN A 96 -10.52 13.42 -19.13
N ALA A 97 -9.43 14.14 -18.87
CA ALA A 97 -9.16 15.43 -19.52
C ALA A 97 -8.86 15.23 -21.02
N PRO A 98 -9.59 15.92 -21.92
CA PRO A 98 -9.41 15.78 -23.36
C PRO A 98 -8.08 16.36 -23.85
N ASP A 99 -7.56 17.37 -23.15
CA ASP A 99 -6.30 18.06 -23.48
C ASP A 99 -5.06 17.39 -22.87
N SER A 100 -5.23 16.32 -22.08
CA SER A 100 -4.12 15.58 -21.50
C SER A 100 -3.34 14.82 -22.57
N PRO A 101 -1.98 14.87 -22.56
CA PRO A 101 -1.16 14.02 -23.41
C PRO A 101 -1.50 12.54 -23.24
N SER A 102 -1.42 11.76 -24.32
CA SER A 102 -1.70 10.31 -24.29
C SER A 102 -0.85 9.56 -23.27
N GLN A 103 0.41 9.96 -23.09
CA GLN A 103 1.31 9.40 -22.07
C GLN A 103 0.84 9.69 -20.64
N ALA A 104 0.37 10.91 -20.36
CA ALA A 104 -0.18 11.27 -19.06
C ALA A 104 -1.44 10.45 -18.74
N ARG A 105 -2.33 10.29 -19.72
CA ARG A 105 -3.55 9.47 -19.59
C ARG A 105 -3.21 7.99 -19.35
N LEU A 106 -2.24 7.46 -20.08
CA LEU A 106 -1.78 6.07 -19.93
C LEU A 106 -1.15 5.85 -18.55
N LEU A 107 -0.25 6.74 -18.12
CA LEU A 107 0.40 6.67 -16.82
C LEU A 107 -0.62 6.72 -15.68
N SER A 108 -1.57 7.67 -15.73
CA SER A 108 -2.64 7.78 -14.74
C SER A 108 -3.54 6.56 -14.71
N GLY A 109 -3.96 6.07 -15.89
CA GLY A 109 -4.81 4.89 -15.99
C GLY A 109 -4.13 3.63 -15.46
N ALA A 110 -2.85 3.42 -15.80
CA ALA A 110 -2.06 2.30 -15.30
C ALA A 110 -1.86 2.39 -13.78
N THR A 111 -1.61 3.59 -13.24
CA THR A 111 -1.43 3.80 -11.81
C THR A 111 -2.72 3.53 -11.03
N LEU A 112 -3.86 4.02 -11.52
CA LEU A 112 -5.18 3.73 -10.95
C LEU A 112 -5.50 2.24 -10.96
N GLY A 113 -5.29 1.58 -12.10
CA GLY A 113 -5.49 0.13 -12.23
C GLY A 113 -4.59 -0.66 -11.30
N GLY A 114 -3.34 -0.23 -11.11
CA GLY A 114 -2.41 -0.83 -10.16
C GLY A 114 -2.89 -0.74 -8.71
N ILE A 115 -3.34 0.44 -8.27
CA ILE A 115 -3.87 0.63 -6.90
C ILE A 115 -5.11 -0.23 -6.68
N GLU A 116 -6.03 -0.26 -7.65
CA GLU A 116 -7.27 -1.04 -7.53
C GLU A 116 -6.98 -2.55 -7.52
N THR A 117 -6.02 -3.00 -8.32
CA THR A 117 -5.54 -4.38 -8.30
C THR A 117 -4.96 -4.75 -6.93
N LEU A 118 -4.12 -3.89 -6.35
CA LEU A 118 -3.54 -4.12 -5.02
C LEU A 118 -4.60 -4.21 -3.92
N ARG A 119 -5.68 -3.42 -4.03
CA ARG A 119 -6.83 -3.50 -3.12
C ARG A 119 -7.60 -4.81 -3.31
N ALA A 120 -7.87 -5.20 -4.55
CA ALA A 120 -8.60 -6.42 -4.89
C ALA A 120 -7.85 -7.70 -4.48
N THR A 121 -6.52 -7.72 -4.58
CA THR A 121 -5.68 -8.88 -4.23
C THR A 121 -5.26 -8.91 -2.75
N ASN A 122 -5.92 -8.13 -1.89
CA ASN A 122 -5.65 -8.08 -0.45
C ASN A 122 -4.22 -7.63 -0.09
N HIS A 123 -3.57 -6.84 -0.94
CA HIS A 123 -2.28 -6.20 -0.68
C HIS A 123 -2.47 -4.79 -0.11
N ALA A 124 -3.31 -4.67 0.93
CA ALA A 124 -3.72 -3.40 1.52
C ALA A 124 -2.53 -2.52 1.93
N PHE A 125 -1.47 -3.11 2.46
CA PHE A 125 -0.26 -2.38 2.83
C PHE A 125 0.43 -1.71 1.64
N LEU A 126 0.61 -2.45 0.53
CA LEU A 126 1.22 -1.91 -0.68
C LEU A 126 0.35 -0.82 -1.29
N ALA A 127 -0.97 -0.98 -1.24
CA ALA A 127 -1.90 0.06 -1.68
C ALA A 127 -1.76 1.35 -0.84
N ILE A 128 -1.63 1.22 0.49
CA ILE A 128 -1.39 2.37 1.39
C ILE A 128 -0.05 3.05 1.06
N CYS A 129 1.04 2.29 0.92
CA CYS A 129 2.35 2.82 0.55
C CYS A 129 2.30 3.56 -0.79
N ALA A 130 1.62 2.99 -1.80
CA ALA A 130 1.43 3.63 -3.10
C ALA A 130 0.64 4.94 -2.98
N SER A 131 -0.46 4.95 -2.22
CA SER A 131 -1.23 6.17 -1.95
C SER A 131 -0.40 7.26 -1.28
N ILE A 132 0.39 6.93 -0.25
CA ILE A 132 1.26 7.89 0.45
C ILE A 132 2.28 8.51 -0.51
N VAL A 133 2.92 7.68 -1.34
CA VAL A 133 3.89 8.15 -2.35
C VAL A 133 3.21 9.06 -3.36
N LEU A 134 2.05 8.67 -3.87
CA LEU A 134 1.32 9.44 -4.87
C LEU A 134 0.79 10.76 -4.32
N GLU A 135 0.26 10.77 -3.11
CA GLU A 135 -0.20 11.99 -2.44
C GLU A 135 0.95 13.00 -2.34
N LYS A 136 2.11 12.57 -1.83
CA LYS A 136 3.29 13.43 -1.75
C LYS A 136 3.87 13.82 -3.10
N ALA A 137 3.83 12.94 -4.09
CA ALA A 137 4.29 13.26 -5.44
C ALA A 137 3.37 14.29 -6.11
N VAL A 138 2.05 14.17 -5.96
CA VAL A 138 1.07 15.16 -6.47
C VAL A 138 1.23 16.48 -5.75
N GLU A 139 1.44 16.49 -4.44
CA GLU A 139 1.72 17.70 -3.67
C GLU A 139 2.97 18.43 -4.21
N ILE A 140 4.10 17.73 -4.33
CA ILE A 140 5.35 18.31 -4.85
C ILE A 140 5.20 18.77 -6.30
N TYR A 141 4.52 17.98 -7.14
CA TYR A 141 4.26 18.35 -8.53
C TYR A 141 3.38 19.61 -8.63
N SER A 142 2.36 19.72 -7.77
CA SER A 142 1.49 20.89 -7.69
C SER A 142 2.23 22.15 -7.23
N GLN A 143 3.22 22.03 -6.35
CA GLN A 143 4.07 23.16 -5.95
C GLN A 143 4.99 23.62 -7.09
N ARG A 144 5.42 22.71 -7.97
CA ARG A 144 6.33 23.03 -9.09
C ARG A 144 5.61 23.57 -10.32
N PHE A 145 4.41 23.05 -10.63
CA PHE A 145 3.70 23.33 -11.88
C PHE A 145 2.24 23.79 -11.70
N GLY A 146 1.72 23.81 -10.46
CA GLY A 146 0.37 24.26 -10.10
C GLY A 146 0.36 25.41 -9.08
N LEU A 147 -0.84 25.77 -8.59
CA LEU A 147 -1.32 26.95 -7.84
C LEU A 147 -0.38 27.75 -6.88
N VAL A 148 0.82 27.26 -6.52
CA VAL A 148 1.77 27.94 -5.62
C VAL A 148 2.68 28.93 -6.38
N GLN A 149 2.10 29.73 -7.27
CA GLN A 149 2.70 31.00 -7.70
C GLN A 149 2.25 32.19 -6.81
N GLY A 150 1.38 31.94 -5.82
CA GLY A 150 0.81 32.97 -4.94
C GLY A 150 1.26 32.97 -3.48
N LEU A 151 2.10 32.02 -3.03
CA LEU A 151 2.65 32.05 -1.67
C LEU A 151 4.13 32.45 -1.74
N PRO A 152 4.58 33.45 -0.94
CA PRO A 152 5.97 33.88 -0.95
C PRO A 152 6.84 32.68 -0.62
N LYS A 153 7.78 32.38 -1.52
CA LYS A 153 8.88 31.47 -1.24
C LYS A 153 9.62 32.05 -0.04
N HIS A 154 9.44 31.47 1.14
CA HIS A 154 10.43 31.64 2.19
C HIS A 154 11.67 30.90 1.68
N SER A 155 12.52 31.64 0.99
CA SER A 155 13.93 31.35 0.85
C SER A 155 14.52 31.31 2.26
N GLU A 156 14.42 30.16 2.91
CA GLU A 156 15.41 29.84 3.93
C GLU A 156 16.71 29.57 3.18
N ASN A 157 17.54 30.60 3.20
CA ASN A 157 18.97 30.52 3.03
C ASN A 157 19.49 29.34 3.85
N ILE A 158 19.83 28.25 3.19
CA ILE A 158 20.89 27.38 3.68
C ILE A 158 22.17 28.13 3.35
N GLU A 159 22.51 29.08 4.22
CA GLU A 159 23.86 29.60 4.34
C GLU A 159 24.78 28.45 4.74
N GLU A 160 25.95 28.49 4.13
CA GLU A 160 27.07 27.59 4.26
C GLU A 160 27.50 27.41 5.74
N GLY A 161 27.81 26.15 6.08
CA GLY A 161 28.49 25.75 7.31
C GLY A 161 29.06 24.35 7.15
#